data_AF-Q091J4-F1
#
_entry.id   AF-Q091J4-F1
#
_cell.length_a   1.000
_cell.length_b   1.000
_cell.length_c   1.000
_cell.angle_alpha   90.00
_cell.angle_beta   90.00
_cell.angle_gamma   90.00
#
_symmetry.space_group_name_H-M   'P 1'
#
loop_
_entity.id
_entity.type
_entity.pdbx_description
1 polymer ?
#
loop_
_entity_poly.entity_id
_entity_poly.type
_entity_poly.pdbx_seq_one_letter_code
_entity_poly.pdbx_strand_id
1 'polypeptide(L)'
;MTSAALILYLIAYDVQTVRRLVRVPPVRLMALGILVALGSATLPLATGKPFLRAAWTKLPLPWGGELSLGTPMLFDVGVYLVVVGATLGFIFALEEGEVPEGGHKEDI
;
A
#
# COMPACT_ATOMS: atom_id res chain seq x y z
N MET A 1 3.97 -4.87 -8.24
CA MET A 1 5.27 -5.56 -8.09
C MET A 1 5.70 -5.67 -6.63
N THR A 2 5.62 -4.61 -5.83
CA THR A 2 5.99 -4.64 -4.40
C THR A 2 5.31 -5.77 -3.62
N SER A 3 4.00 -6.00 -3.80
CA SER A 3 3.30 -7.13 -3.17
C SER A 3 3.89 -8.49 -3.53
N ALA A 4 4.20 -8.72 -4.81
CA ALA A 4 4.83 -9.97 -5.25
C ALA A 4 6.23 -10.12 -4.65
N ALA A 5 7.02 -9.04 -4.60
CA ALA A 5 8.33 -9.05 -3.94
C ALA A 5 8.22 -9.37 -2.44
N LEU A 6 7.22 -8.81 -1.74
CA LEU A 6 6.96 -9.11 -0.33
C LEU A 6 6.56 -10.58 -0.11
N ILE A 7 5.73 -11.13 -1.00
CA ILE A 7 5.34 -12.54 -0.95
C ILE A 7 6.53 -13.46 -1.23
N LEU A 8 7.35 -13.15 -2.23
CA LEU A 8 8.56 -13.92 -2.51
C LEU A 8 9.56 -13.84 -1.36
N TYR A 9 9.69 -12.67 -0.73
CA TYR A 9 10.54 -12.48 0.44
C TYR A 9 10.02 -13.27 1.65
N LEU A 10 8.71 -13.33 1.85
CA LEU A 10 8.07 -14.20 2.84
C LEU A 10 8.43 -15.68 2.59
N ILE A 11 8.26 -16.17 1.36
CA ILE A 11 8.53 -17.57 0.99
C ILE A 11 10.02 -17.91 1.14
N ALA A 12 10.91 -16.98 0.81
CA ALA A 12 12.35 -17.19 0.90
C ALA A 12 12.88 -17.15 2.34
N TYR A 13 12.17 -16.48 3.25
CA TYR A 13 12.55 -16.31 4.65
C TYR A 13 11.40 -16.77 5.55
N ASP A 14 10.79 -15.85 6.30
CA ASP A 14 9.73 -16.11 7.26
C ASP A 14 8.96 -14.81 7.57
N VAL A 15 7.76 -14.92 8.14
CA VAL A 15 6.90 -13.79 8.49
C VAL A 15 7.57 -12.82 9.48
N GLN A 16 8.31 -13.31 10.47
CA GLN A 16 9.03 -12.47 11.45
C GLN A 16 10.07 -11.59 10.75
N THR A 17 10.69 -12.09 9.69
CA THR A 17 11.65 -11.32 8.90
C THR A 17 10.95 -10.20 8.14
N VAL A 18 9.79 -10.48 7.53
CA VAL A 18 8.95 -9.47 6.87
C VAL A 18 8.47 -8.42 7.88
N ARG A 19 8.07 -8.84 9.08
CA ARG A 19 7.61 -7.97 10.16
C ARG A 19 8.70 -7.00 10.64
N ARG A 20 9.96 -7.42 10.68
CA ARG A 20 11.10 -6.54 11.01
C ARG A 20 11.41 -5.51 9.93
N LEU A 21 11.09 -5.83 8.67
CA LEU A 21 11.30 -4.92 7.54
C LEU A 21 10.27 -3.78 7.53
N VAL A 22 9.05 -4.06 8.00
CA VAL A 22 7.92 -3.14 7.95
C VAL A 22 7.79 -2.38 9.27
N ARG A 23 8.06 -1.06 9.22
CA ARG A 23 7.98 -0.17 10.41
C ARG A 23 6.58 0.37 10.67
N VAL A 24 5.70 0.37 9.66
CA VAL A 24 4.37 0.98 9.73
C VAL A 24 3.31 -0.13 9.76
N PRO A 25 2.36 -0.11 10.71
CA PRO A 25 1.28 -1.09 10.75
C PRO A 25 0.50 -1.16 9.43
N PRO A 26 0.16 -2.35 8.92
CA PRO A 26 -0.54 -2.50 7.63
C PRO A 26 -1.84 -1.70 7.54
N VAL A 27 -2.62 -1.68 8.64
CA VAL A 27 -3.87 -0.90 8.73
C VAL A 27 -3.63 0.59 8.56
N ARG A 28 -2.54 1.13 9.11
CA ARG A 28 -2.21 2.57 8.96
C ARG A 28 -1.79 2.89 7.53
N LEU A 29 -1.08 1.99 6.85
CA LEU A 29 -0.75 2.14 5.43
C LEU A 29 -2.01 2.18 4.56
N MET A 30 -2.95 1.28 4.82
CA MET A 30 -4.24 1.26 4.11
C MET A 30 -5.05 2.53 4.37
N ALA A 31 -5.17 2.96 5.63
CA ALA A 31 -5.90 4.17 5.98
C ALA A 31 -5.29 5.42 5.29
N LEU A 32 -3.96 5.55 5.32
CA LEU A 32 -3.27 6.64 4.62
C LEU A 32 -3.49 6.58 3.11
N GLY A 33 -3.40 5.39 2.50
CA GLY A 33 -3.65 5.21 1.07
C GLY A 33 -5.07 5.61 0.65
N ILE A 34 -6.07 5.24 1.45
CA ILE A 34 -7.47 5.63 1.23
C ILE A 34 -7.62 7.16 1.33
N LEU A 35 -7.04 7.79 2.36
CA LEU A 35 -7.08 9.24 2.52
C LEU A 35 -6.45 9.97 1.32
N VAL A 36 -5.31 9.49 0.84
CA VAL A 36 -4.61 10.06 -0.33
C VAL A 36 -5.44 9.88 -1.61
N ALA A 37 -6.01 8.69 -1.83
CA ALA A 37 -6.84 8.41 -2.99
C ALA A 37 -8.12 9.26 -3.01
N LEU A 38 -8.81 9.36 -1.87
CA LEU A 38 -10.01 10.20 -1.72
C LEU A 38 -9.69 11.68 -1.86
N GLY A 39 -8.58 12.15 -1.26
CA GLY A 39 -8.12 13.52 -1.42
C GLY A 39 -7.85 13.88 -2.87
N SER A 40 -7.18 12.98 -3.61
CA SER A 40 -6.97 13.15 -5.05
C SER A 40 -8.27 13.18 -5.85
N ALA A 41 -9.19 12.25 -5.55
CA ALA A 41 -10.45 12.11 -6.27
C ALA A 41 -11.43 13.27 -6.06
N THR A 42 -11.36 13.91 -4.88
CA THR A 42 -12.19 15.06 -4.50
C THR A 42 -11.60 16.40 -4.92
N LEU A 43 -10.29 16.50 -5.19
CA LEU A 43 -9.64 17.73 -5.63
C LEU A 43 -10.29 18.41 -6.85
N PRO A 44 -10.73 17.68 -7.90
CA PRO A 44 -11.42 18.28 -9.04
C PRO A 44 -12.75 18.94 -8.66
N LEU A 45 -13.45 18.44 -7.65
CA LEU A 45 -14.73 19.00 -7.18
C LEU A 45 -14.56 20.44 -6.71
N ALA A 46 -13.42 20.76 -6.07
CA ALA A 46 -13.10 22.13 -5.64
C ALA A 46 -12.96 23.12 -6.81
N THR A 47 -12.76 22.61 -8.04
CA THR A 47 -12.69 23.40 -9.28
C THR A 47 -13.95 23.30 -10.14
N GLY A 48 -15.06 22.79 -9.58
CA GLY A 48 -16.34 22.60 -10.28
C GLY A 48 -16.32 21.46 -11.30
N LYS A 49 -15.29 20.62 -11.29
CA LYS A 49 -15.15 19.47 -12.18
C LYS A 49 -15.74 18.21 -11.53
N PRO A 50 -16.23 17.23 -12.33
CA PRO A 50 -16.70 15.96 -11.80
C PRO A 50 -15.66 15.24 -10.94
N PHE A 51 -16.14 14.45 -9.98
CA PHE A 51 -15.32 13.54 -9.16
C PHE A 51 -14.43 12.65 -10.03
N LEU A 52 -13.21 12.34 -9.57
CA LEU A 52 -12.20 11.56 -10.31
C LEU A 52 -11.77 12.12 -11.67
N ARG A 53 -12.16 13.34 -12.04
CA ARG A 53 -11.65 13.96 -13.27
C ARG A 53 -10.15 14.26 -13.14
N ALA A 54 -9.35 13.79 -14.09
CA ALA A 54 -7.92 14.12 -14.13
C ALA A 54 -7.71 15.64 -14.24
N ALA A 55 -7.04 16.22 -13.24
CA ALA A 55 -6.57 17.59 -13.27
C ALA A 55 -5.06 17.58 -13.51
N TRP A 56 -4.62 18.31 -14.55
CA TRP A 56 -3.23 18.36 -14.98
C TRP A 56 -2.64 19.74 -14.71
N THR A 57 -1.45 19.77 -14.14
CA THR A 57 -0.64 20.96 -13.92
C THR A 57 0.66 20.78 -14.70
N LYS A 58 0.97 21.73 -15.58
CA LYS A 58 2.22 21.75 -16.33
C LYS A 58 3.25 22.57 -15.57
N LEU A 59 4.36 21.94 -15.18
CA LEU A 59 5.47 22.60 -14.52
C LEU A 59 6.61 22.77 -15.53
N PRO A 60 7.06 24.00 -15.82
CA PRO A 60 8.20 24.22 -16.72
C PRO A 60 9.49 23.77 -16.03
N LEU A 61 10.30 22.97 -16.72
CA LEU A 61 11.62 22.53 -16.25
C LEU A 61 12.71 23.50 -16.73
N PRO A 62 13.77 23.71 -15.91
CA PRO A 62 14.86 24.63 -16.23
C PRO A 62 15.67 24.22 -17.49
N TRP A 63 15.54 22.98 -17.97
CA TRP A 63 16.24 22.46 -19.15
C TRP A 63 15.36 22.46 -20.43
N GLY A 64 14.24 23.18 -20.44
CA GLY A 64 13.40 23.36 -21.63
C GLY A 64 12.32 22.31 -21.86
N GLY A 65 11.99 21.49 -20.84
CA GLY A 65 10.88 20.53 -20.87
C GLY A 65 9.65 20.97 -20.07
N GLU A 66 8.51 20.32 -20.28
CA GLU A 66 7.31 20.47 -19.42
C GLU A 66 7.04 19.16 -18.67
N LEU A 67 6.91 19.22 -17.34
CA LEU A 67 6.46 18.10 -16.53
C LEU A 67 4.96 18.22 -16.28
N SER A 68 4.19 17.26 -16.80
CA SER A 68 2.75 17.20 -16.56
C SER A 68 2.48 16.37 -15.31
N LEU A 69 2.18 17.05 -14.21
CA LEU A 69 1.75 16.42 -12.96
C LEU A 69 0.24 16.41 -12.89
N GLY A 70 -0.33 15.25 -12.59
CA GLY A 70 -1.78 15.09 -12.53
C GLY A 70 -2.27 14.49 -11.22
N THR A 71 -3.52 14.79 -10.87
CA THR A 71 -4.22 14.10 -9.78
C THR A 71 -4.27 12.57 -9.94
N PRO A 72 -4.30 11.98 -11.16
CA PRO A 72 -4.22 10.52 -11.31
C PRO A 72 -2.96 9.91 -10.69
N MET A 73 -1.80 10.61 -10.76
CA MET A 73 -0.58 10.09 -10.13
C MET A 73 -0.72 10.03 -8.60
N LEU A 74 -1.35 11.02 -7.98
CA LEU A 74 -1.61 11.00 -6.55
C LEU A 74 -2.61 9.89 -6.19
N PHE A 75 -3.60 9.64 -7.06
CA PHE A 75 -4.55 8.54 -6.88
C PHE A 75 -3.84 7.17 -6.92
N ASP A 76 -2.95 6.96 -7.88
CA ASP A 76 -2.17 5.72 -8.02
C ASP A 76 -1.28 5.46 -6.80
N VAL A 77 -0.67 6.51 -6.24
CA VAL A 77 0.09 6.43 -4.98
C VAL A 77 -0.82 5.96 -3.84
N GLY A 78 -2.03 6.52 -3.73
CA GLY A 78 -3.02 6.09 -2.74
C GLY A 78 -3.37 4.61 -2.88
N VAL A 79 -3.72 4.16 -4.08
CA VAL A 79 -4.04 2.76 -4.38
C VAL A 79 -2.86 1.84 -4.09
N TYR A 80 -1.64 2.24 -4.47
CA TYR A 80 -0.42 1.50 -4.20
C TYR A 80 -0.23 1.24 -2.70
N LEU A 81 -0.40 2.27 -1.86
CA LEU A 81 -0.28 2.13 -0.40
C LEU A 81 -1.33 1.18 0.17
N VAL A 82 -2.58 1.24 -0.34
CA VAL A 82 -3.64 0.30 0.06
C VAL A 82 -3.27 -1.13 -0.30
N VAL A 83 -2.82 -1.39 -1.52
CA VAL A 83 -2.49 -2.74 -1.99
C VAL A 83 -1.30 -3.32 -1.21
N VAL A 84 -0.26 -2.53 -0.95
CA VAL A 84 0.89 -2.96 -0.13
C VAL A 84 0.45 -3.22 1.30
N GLY A 85 -0.33 -2.32 1.90
CA GLY A 85 -0.86 -2.48 3.25
C GLY A 85 -1.76 -3.72 3.38
N ALA A 86 -2.65 -3.96 2.42
CA ALA A 86 -3.52 -5.16 2.41
C ALA A 86 -2.69 -6.44 2.31
N THR A 87 -1.68 -6.46 1.44
CA THR A 87 -0.78 -7.62 1.28
C THR A 87 -0.08 -7.96 2.59
N LEU A 88 0.51 -6.95 3.26
CA LEU A 88 1.15 -7.13 4.56
C LEU A 88 0.16 -7.56 5.65
N GLY A 89 -1.05 -7.02 5.62
CA GLY A 89 -2.13 -7.41 6.52
C GLY A 89 -2.48 -8.90 6.38
N PHE A 90 -2.59 -9.41 5.16
CA PHE A 90 -2.82 -10.83 4.90
C PHE A 90 -1.66 -11.70 5.40
N ILE A 91 -0.41 -11.31 5.13
CA ILE A 91 0.77 -12.05 5.58
C ILE A 91 0.76 -12.22 7.10
N PHE A 92 0.52 -11.14 7.86
CA PHE A 92 0.55 -11.19 9.32
C PHE A 92 -0.69 -11.84 9.93
N ALA A 93 -1.86 -11.75 9.28
CA ALA A 93 -3.08 -12.40 9.77
C ALA A 93 -3.02 -13.93 9.62
N LEU A 94 -2.35 -14.43 8.57
CA LEU A 94 -2.18 -15.87 8.36
C LEU A 94 -1.23 -16.49 9.40
N GLU A 95 -0.15 -15.80 9.74
CA GLU A 95 0.79 -16.22 10.80
C GLU A 95 0.10 -16.37 12.16
N GLU A 96 -0.75 -15.41 12.53
CA GLU A 96 -1.44 -15.40 13.81
C GLU A 96 -2.55 -16.49 13.88
N GLY A 97 -2.97 -17.01 12.73
CA GLY A 97 -3.93 -18.11 12.63
C GLY A 97 -3.32 -19.51 12.79
N GLU A 98 -2.00 -19.65 12.75
CA GLU A 98 -1.31 -20.91 13.06
C GLU A 98 -1.23 -21.08 14.59
N VAL A 99 -2.23 -21.77 15.16
CA VAL A 99 -2.14 -22.31 16.52
C VAL A 99 -0.97 -23.32 16.53
N PRO A 100 0.04 -23.17 17.39
CA PRO A 100 1.14 -24.13 17.46
C PRO A 100 0.57 -25.48 17.85
N GLU A 101 0.75 -26.50 16.99
CA GLU A 101 0.40 -27.88 17.32
C GLU A 101 1.17 -28.29 18.58
N GLY A 102 0.43 -28.33 19.70
CA GLY A 102 0.94 -28.76 20.98
C GLY A 102 1.42 -30.20 20.88
N GLY A 103 2.67 -30.42 21.27
CA GLY A 103 3.32 -31.72 21.30
C GLY A 103 2.47 -32.77 22.02
N HIS A 104 2.32 -33.91 21.36
CA HIS A 104 1.85 -35.13 21.99
C HIS A 104 2.90 -35.54 23.02
N LYS A 105 2.66 -35.15 24.27
CA LYS A 105 3.31 -35.76 25.42
C LYS A 105 2.92 -37.23 25.43
N GLU A 106 3.91 -38.09 25.27
CA GLU A 106 3.85 -39.49 25.63
C GLU A 106 3.55 -39.58 27.13
N ASP A 107 2.27 -39.72 27.49
CA ASP A 107 1.86 -40.08 28.84
C ASP A 107 1.32 -41.51 28.80
N ILE A 108 2.26 -42.43 29.09
CA ILE A 108 2.15 -43.73 29.79
C ILE A 108 1.24 -44.81 29.18
#